data_AF-A0A6C1QFP3-F1
#
_entry.id   AF-A0A6C1QFP3-F1
#
_cell.length_a   1.000
_cell.length_b   1.000
_cell.length_c   1.000
_cell.angle_alpha   90.00
_cell.angle_beta   90.00
_cell.angle_gamma   90.00
#
_symmetry.space_group_name_H-M   'P 1'
#
loop_
_entity.id
_entity.type
_entity.pdbx_description
1 polymer ?
#
loop_
_entity_poly.entity_id
_entity_poly.type
_entity_poly.pdbx_seq_one_letter_code
_entity_poly.pdbx_strand_id
1 'polypeptide(L)'
;MTKKRKNILILTYWSFHDALIQAYTLPYVEYILENQPEGAELFLVTLEKNTGTASIKSLMGSPKVRKLKEKNVHVLPFRYFPF
;
A
#
# COMPACT_ATOMS: atom_id res chain seq x y z
N MET A 1 -24.54 14.42 -10.55
CA MET A 1 -24.22 12.97 -10.50
C MET A 1 -23.14 12.78 -9.44
N THR A 2 -23.43 12.13 -8.31
CA THR A 2 -22.40 11.73 -7.34
C THR A 2 -21.55 10.63 -7.98
N LYS A 3 -20.32 10.96 -8.38
CA LYS A 3 -19.38 10.00 -8.96
C LYS A 3 -19.12 8.91 -7.92
N LYS A 4 -19.56 7.68 -8.19
CA LYS A 4 -19.42 6.55 -7.27
C LYS A 4 -17.94 6.37 -6.94
N ARG A 5 -17.57 6.50 -5.65
CA ARG A 5 -16.18 6.32 -5.21
C ARG A 5 -15.71 4.92 -5.62
N LYS A 6 -14.52 4.85 -6.22
CA LYS A 6 -13.90 3.61 -6.66
C LYS A 6 -12.82 3.23 -5.66
N ASN A 7 -12.92 2.03 -5.11
CA ASN A 7 -11.93 1.49 -4.20
C ASN A 7 -11.15 0.39 -4.94
N ILE A 8 -9.83 0.42 -4.86
CA ILE A 8 -8.94 -0.53 -5.54
C ILE A 8 -8.14 -1.29 -4.48
N LEU A 9 -8.15 -2.62 -4.55
CA LEU A 9 -7.31 -3.47 -3.71
C LEU A 9 -6.17 -4.05 -4.56
N ILE A 10 -4.93 -3.82 -4.14
CA ILE A 10 -3.73 -4.38 -4.75
C ILE A 10 -3.14 -5.40 -3.79
N LEU A 11 -3.02 -6.64 -4.27
CA LEU A 11 -2.43 -7.75 -3.52
C LEU A 11 -0.99 -7.97 -3.94
N THR A 12 -0.08 -8.07 -2.98
CA THR A 12 1.31 -8.46 -3.21
C THR A 12 1.73 -9.54 -2.23
N TYR A 13 2.73 -10.33 -2.62
CA TYR A 13 3.31 -11.38 -1.79
C TYR A 13 4.67 -10.99 -1.18
N TRP A 14 4.96 -9.68 -1.16
CA TRP A 14 6.25 -9.14 -0.72
C TRP A 14 6.09 -8.18 0.45
N SER A 15 7.14 -8.05 1.25
CA SER A 15 7.22 -7.04 2.30
C SER A 15 7.27 -5.64 1.67
N PHE A 16 6.75 -4.62 2.35
CA PHE A 16 6.76 -3.25 1.85
C PHE A 16 8.17 -2.77 1.50
N HIS A 17 9.15 -3.09 2.35
CA HIS A 17 10.55 -2.68 2.16
C HIS A 17 11.31 -3.50 1.11
N ASP A 18 10.68 -4.50 0.49
CA ASP A 18 11.31 -5.30 -0.54
C ASP A 18 11.65 -4.44 -1.78
N ALA A 19 12.85 -4.63 -2.34
CA ALA A 19 13.31 -3.86 -3.49
C ALA A 19 12.36 -3.96 -4.68
N LEU A 20 11.70 -5.10 -4.87
CA LEU A 20 10.71 -5.28 -5.94
C LEU A 20 9.48 -4.41 -5.74
N ILE A 21 9.00 -4.25 -4.50
CA ILE A 21 7.90 -3.33 -4.19
C ILE A 21 8.31 -1.90 -4.50
N GLN A 22 9.54 -1.52 -4.13
CA GLN A 22 10.03 -0.15 -4.29
C GLN A 22 10.27 0.23 -5.76
N ALA A 23 10.85 -0.68 -6.55
CA ALA A 23 11.25 -0.42 -7.93
C ALA A 23 10.11 -0.64 -8.94
N TYR A 24 9.17 -1.54 -8.66
CA TYR A 24 8.14 -1.93 -9.63
C TYR A 24 6.72 -1.63 -9.12
N THR A 25 6.34 -2.12 -7.94
CA THR A 25 4.93 -2.01 -7.50
C THR A 25 4.51 -0.57 -7.21
N LEU A 26 5.30 0.19 -6.45
CA LEU A 26 4.92 1.54 -6.05
C LEU A 26 4.75 2.51 -7.24
N PRO A 27 5.65 2.51 -8.26
CA PRO A 27 5.42 3.28 -9.49
C PRO A 27 4.07 2.96 -10.16
N TYR A 28 3.68 1.68 -10.24
CA TYR A 28 2.38 1.32 -10.81
C TYR A 28 1.20 1.73 -9.93
N VAL A 29 1.35 1.66 -8.60
CA VAL A 29 0.32 2.14 -7.66
C VAL A 29 0.07 3.63 -7.87
N GLU A 30 1.13 4.43 -8.01
CA GLU A 30 1.01 5.87 -8.29
C GLU A 30 0.37 6.13 -9.66
N TYR A 31 0.81 5.41 -10.70
CA TYR A 31 0.22 5.53 -12.04
C TYR A 31 -1.27 5.15 -12.07
N ILE A 32 -1.67 4.08 -11.37
CA ILE A 32 -3.07 3.66 -11.29
C ILE A 32 -3.91 4.77 -10.65
N LEU A 33 -3.43 5.36 -9.56
CA LEU A 33 -4.10 6.43 -8.82
C LEU A 33 -4.26 7.69 -9.69
N GLU A 34 -3.22 8.11 -10.41
CA GLU A 34 -3.25 9.27 -11.31
C GLU A 34 -4.30 9.14 -12.42
N ASN A 35 -4.66 7.91 -12.77
CA ASN A 35 -5.66 7.61 -13.79
C ASN A 35 -7.05 7.29 -13.20
N GLN A 36 -7.25 7.42 -11.90
CA GLN A 36 -8.56 7.24 -11.27
C GLN A 36 -9.36 8.55 -11.16
N PRO A 37 -10.69 8.44 -11.08
CA PRO A 37 -11.53 9.52 -10.58
C PRO A 37 -11.02 10.10 -9.26
N GLU A 38 -11.16 11.42 -9.10
CA GLU A 38 -10.96 12.08 -7.82
C GLU A 38 -11.77 11.40 -6.69
N GLY A 39 -11.12 11.21 -5.55
CA GLY A 39 -11.69 10.52 -4.39
C GLY A 39 -11.67 8.98 -4.49
N ALA A 40 -10.95 8.40 -5.45
CA ALA A 40 -10.62 6.98 -5.41
C ALA A 40 -9.65 6.67 -4.26
N GLU A 41 -9.84 5.53 -3.62
CA GLU A 41 -8.97 5.02 -2.56
C GLU A 41 -8.30 3.73 -3.05
N LEU A 42 -7.01 3.59 -2.75
CA LEU A 42 -6.24 2.41 -3.11
C LEU A 42 -5.66 1.76 -1.86
N PHE A 43 -5.82 0.45 -1.74
CA PHE A 43 -5.36 -0.35 -0.62
C PHE A 43 -4.26 -1.29 -1.11
N LEU A 44 -3.03 -1.11 -0.63
CA LEU A 44 -1.87 -1.93 -0.99
C LEU A 44 -1.59 -2.93 0.13
N VAL A 45 -1.85 -4.21 -0.12
CA VAL A 45 -1.53 -5.29 0.80
C VAL A 45 -0.08 -5.71 0.62
N THR A 46 0.67 -5.76 1.73
CA THR A 46 2.03 -6.28 1.78
C THR A 46 2.11 -7.44 2.78
N LEU A 47 2.98 -8.41 2.50
CA LEU A 47 3.21 -9.56 3.38
C LEU A 47 4.57 -9.41 4.06
N GLU A 48 4.53 -8.94 5.31
CA GLU A 48 5.71 -8.67 6.11
C GLU A 48 6.23 -9.97 6.76
N LYS A 49 7.52 -10.25 6.60
CA LYS A 49 8.19 -11.38 7.27
C LYS A 49 8.42 -11.11 8.77
N ASN A 50 8.65 -9.85 9.13
CA ASN A 50 8.86 -9.40 10.51
C ASN A 50 7.66 -8.59 10.99
N THR A 51 6.78 -9.22 11.77
CA THR A 51 5.46 -8.65 12.14
C THR A 51 5.27 -8.44 13.62
N GLY A 52 6.34 -8.10 14.33
CA GLY A 52 6.17 -7.56 15.67
C GLY A 52 5.28 -6.31 15.62
N THR A 53 4.42 -6.11 16.61
CA THR A 53 3.58 -4.90 16.68
C THR A 53 4.40 -3.61 16.54
N ALA A 54 5.64 -3.63 17.05
CA ALA A 54 6.60 -2.55 16.90
C ALA A 54 7.07 -2.34 15.44
N SER A 55 7.33 -3.40 14.67
CA SER A 55 7.77 -3.28 13.27
C SER A 55 6.65 -2.75 12.38
N ILE A 56 5.42 -3.24 12.55
CA ILE A 56 4.25 -2.72 11.83
C ILE A 56 4.00 -1.25 12.19
N LYS A 57 4.07 -0.89 13.48
CA LYS A 57 3.91 0.51 13.92
C LYS A 57 4.99 1.42 13.33
N SER A 58 6.23 0.94 13.26
CA SER A 58 7.35 1.66 12.63
C SER A 58 7.10 1.88 11.13
N LEU A 59 6.70 0.83 10.40
CA LEU A 59 6.36 0.91 8.97
C LEU A 59 5.23 1.93 8.72
N MET A 60 4.13 1.83 9.47
CA MET A 60 2.99 2.74 9.35
C MET A 60 3.35 4.18 9.71
N GLY A 61 4.35 4.37 10.57
CA GLY A 61 4.91 5.68 10.92
C GLY A 61 5.92 6.23 9.92
N SER A 62 6.37 5.43 8.94
CA SER A 62 7.43 5.83 8.02
C SER A 62 7.00 7.00 7.11
N PRO A 63 7.93 7.89 6.72
CA PRO A 63 7.63 9.00 5.81
C PRO A 63 7.02 8.55 4.48
N LYS A 64 7.45 7.38 3.98
CA LYS A 64 6.98 6.85 2.69
C LYS A 64 5.51 6.39 2.76
N VAL A 65 5.13 5.67 3.82
CA VAL A 65 3.72 5.26 4.02
C VAL A 65 2.83 6.48 4.29
N ARG A 66 3.31 7.49 5.02
CA ARG A 66 2.58 8.75 5.22
C ARG A 66 2.33 9.49 3.90
N LYS A 67 3.36 9.63 3.06
CA LYS A 67 3.24 10.25 1.74
C LYS A 67 2.26 9.50 0.83
N LEU A 68 2.24 8.17 0.89
CA LEU A 68 1.25 7.36 0.18
C LEU A 68 -0.17 7.63 0.70
N LYS A 69 -0.35 7.71 2.02
CA LYS A 69 -1.65 8.00 2.63
C LYS A 69 -2.19 9.38 2.24
N GLU A 70 -1.33 10.39 2.15
CA GLU A 70 -1.68 11.74 1.63
C GLU A 70 -2.22 11.69 0.19
N LYS A 71 -1.83 10.67 -0.58
CA LYS A 71 -2.32 10.39 -1.93
C LYS A 71 -3.49 9.39 -1.96
N ASN A 72 -4.18 9.12 -0.85
CA ASN A 72 -5.24 8.10 -0.74
C ASN A 72 -4.77 6.66 -1.05
N VAL A 73 -3.48 6.38 -0.83
CA VAL A 73 -2.92 5.02 -0.87
C VAL A 73 -2.71 4.52 0.55
N HIS A 74 -3.51 3.53 0.94
CA HIS A 74 -3.51 2.90 2.25
C HIS A 74 -2.67 1.62 2.21
N VAL A 75 -1.54 1.61 2.89
CA VAL A 75 -0.74 0.38 3.05
C VAL A 75 -1.36 -0.49 4.15
N LEU A 76 -1.62 -1.75 3.83
CA LEU A 76 -2.18 -2.78 4.70
C LEU A 76 -1.14 -3.89 4.91
N PRO A 77 -0.27 -3.79 5.93
CA PRO A 77 0.73 -4.80 6.20
C PRO A 77 0.11 -5.99 6.93
N PHE A 78 0.22 -7.18 6.32
CA PHE A 78 -0.18 -8.45 6.92
C PHE A 78 1.03 -9.29 7.27
N ARG A 79 0.86 -10.21 8.22
CA ARG A 79 1.89 -11.19 8.56
C ARG A 79 1.95 -12.29 7.51
N TYR A 80 3.15 -12.52 7.00
CA TYR A 80 3.42 -13.72 6.21
C TYR A 80 3.47 -14.95 7.13
N PHE A 81 2.70 -15.98 6.78
CA PHE A 81 2.73 -17.29 7.43
C PHE A 81 3.19 -18.32 6.39
N PRO A 82 4.41 -18.90 6.52
CA PRO A 82 4.78 -20.06 5.72
C PRO A 82 3.88 -21.24 6.11
N PHE A 83 3.49 -22.03 5.11
CA PHE A 83 2.70 -23.25 5.27
C PHE A 83 3.54 -24.41 5.81
#